data_AF-A0A6U3QE82-F1
#
_entry.id   AF-A0A6U3QE82-F1
#
_cell.length_a   1.000
_cell.length_b   1.000
_cell.length_c   1.000
_cell.angle_alpha   90.00
_cell.angle_beta   90.00
_cell.angle_gamma   90.00
#
_symmetry.space_group_name_H-M   'P 1'
#
loop_
_entity.id
_entity.type
_entity.pdbx_description
1 polymer ?
#
loop_
_entity_poly.entity_id
_entity_poly.type
_entity_poly.pdbx_seq_one_letter_code
_entity_poly.pdbx_strand_id
1 'polypeptide(L)'
;MSNNNENSTTSSLQLIPETVLKKKHDLDEMKMKRAAAAQPGNNKVFSRKTKAIKIIKPEKFLSRATSRINHERRFKRVNKKGMQKRASNSKVVEDQIVTVEEGDERTLAVAEGEEEDATTIPRANNSVGANIVFAIRIRNEKRAIPANVKRALGRMRLRNVNEGVFLRYDEYTRKGLHLVEPWVVYGVPSKVCCFSFICMDFYW
;
A
#
# COMPACT_ATOMS: atom_id res chain seq x y z
N MET A 1 -28.58 -47.22 -57.06
CA MET A 1 -27.70 -46.07 -56.81
C MET A 1 -27.92 -45.62 -55.39
N SER A 2 -26.89 -45.78 -54.57
CA SER A 2 -26.84 -45.58 -53.12
C SER A 2 -26.68 -44.10 -52.77
N ASN A 3 -27.22 -43.69 -51.61
CA ASN A 3 -26.48 -43.13 -50.46
C ASN A 3 -27.39 -42.30 -49.53
N ASN A 4 -27.93 -42.95 -48.49
CA ASN A 4 -28.25 -42.31 -47.22
C ASN A 4 -26.99 -42.36 -46.36
N ASN A 5 -26.45 -41.21 -45.95
CA ASN A 5 -25.34 -41.16 -44.99
C ASN A 5 -25.76 -40.36 -43.76
N GLU A 6 -26.35 -41.07 -42.81
CA GLU A 6 -26.62 -40.60 -41.45
C GLU A 6 -25.30 -40.64 -40.65
N ASN A 7 -24.56 -39.55 -40.65
CA ASN A 7 -23.46 -39.38 -39.70
C ASN A 7 -24.02 -38.90 -38.35
N SER A 8 -24.64 -39.82 -37.60
CA SER A 8 -25.01 -39.67 -36.18
C SER A 8 -24.10 -40.51 -35.29
N THR A 9 -22.80 -40.23 -35.27
CA THR A 9 -21.85 -40.93 -34.40
C THR A 9 -20.91 -39.93 -33.72
N THR A 10 -21.44 -39.13 -32.80
CA THR A 10 -20.65 -38.32 -31.84
C THR A 10 -21.06 -38.63 -30.40
N SER A 11 -20.98 -39.90 -29.99
CA SER A 11 -21.34 -40.29 -28.62
C SER A 11 -20.69 -41.60 -28.14
N SER A 12 -19.40 -41.82 -28.40
CA SER A 12 -18.73 -43.00 -27.82
C SER A 12 -17.23 -42.85 -27.55
N LEU A 13 -16.66 -41.65 -27.58
CA LEU A 13 -15.43 -41.42 -26.82
C LEU A 13 -15.84 -41.36 -25.35
N GLN A 14 -15.66 -42.49 -24.68
CA GLN A 14 -15.79 -42.66 -23.23
C GLN A 14 -15.30 -41.39 -22.54
N LEU A 15 -16.18 -40.78 -21.75
CA LEU A 15 -15.87 -39.65 -20.90
C LEU A 15 -14.87 -40.14 -19.85
N ILE A 16 -13.58 -40.12 -20.19
CA ILE A 16 -12.50 -40.48 -19.26
C ILE A 16 -12.72 -39.60 -18.03
N PRO A 17 -12.90 -40.19 -16.84
CA PRO A 17 -13.37 -39.46 -15.65
C PRO A 17 -12.48 -38.25 -15.32
N GLU A 18 -11.18 -38.35 -15.59
CA GLU A 18 -10.22 -37.26 -15.45
C GLU A 18 -10.56 -36.03 -16.32
N THR A 19 -10.98 -36.23 -17.57
CA THR A 19 -11.31 -35.14 -18.49
C THR A 19 -12.58 -34.39 -18.07
N VAL A 20 -13.52 -35.09 -17.42
CA VAL A 20 -14.75 -34.52 -16.87
C VAL A 20 -14.45 -33.71 -15.61
N LEU A 21 -13.62 -34.27 -14.73
CA LEU A 21 -13.22 -33.61 -13.48
C LEU A 21 -12.41 -32.35 -13.77
N LYS A 22 -11.49 -32.40 -14.73
CA LYS A 22 -10.73 -31.22 -15.18
C LYS A 22 -11.63 -30.10 -15.69
N LYS A 23 -12.59 -30.41 -16.57
CA LYS A 23 -13.56 -29.42 -17.06
C LYS A 23 -14.40 -28.80 -15.94
N LYS A 24 -14.81 -29.58 -14.94
CA LYS A 24 -15.54 -29.06 -13.77
C LYS A 24 -14.66 -28.12 -12.93
N HIS A 25 -13.42 -28.51 -12.67
CA HIS A 25 -12.46 -27.67 -11.94
C HIS A 25 -12.19 -26.35 -12.68
N ASP A 26 -11.99 -26.40 -14.00
CA ASP A 26 -11.78 -25.20 -14.83
C ASP A 26 -13.02 -24.27 -14.82
N LEU A 27 -14.23 -24.84 -14.82
CA LEU A 27 -15.48 -24.08 -14.71
C LEU A 27 -15.65 -23.44 -13.34
N ASP A 28 -15.32 -24.15 -12.27
CA ASP A 28 -15.42 -23.64 -10.90
C ASP A 28 -14.33 -22.59 -10.63
N GLU A 29 -13.12 -22.77 -11.15
CA GLU A 29 -12.07 -21.75 -11.15
C GLU A 29 -12.50 -20.50 -11.95
N MET A 30 -13.15 -20.67 -13.11
CA MET A 30 -13.73 -19.54 -13.86
C MET A 30 -14.84 -18.83 -13.08
N LYS A 31 -15.72 -19.56 -12.38
CA LYS A 31 -16.76 -18.97 -11.54
C LYS A 31 -16.15 -18.22 -10.35
N MET A 32 -15.14 -18.79 -9.70
CA MET A 32 -14.41 -18.14 -8.60
C MET A 32 -13.69 -16.88 -9.08
N LYS A 33 -12.98 -16.93 -10.22
CA LYS A 33 -12.34 -15.75 -10.85
C LYS A 33 -13.38 -14.68 -11.21
N ARG A 34 -14.53 -15.07 -11.77
CA ARG A 34 -15.63 -14.15 -12.07
C ARG A 34 -16.24 -13.55 -10.81
N ALA A 35 -16.43 -14.32 -9.74
CA ALA A 35 -16.94 -13.84 -8.47
C ALA A 35 -15.96 -12.88 -7.78
N ALA A 36 -14.66 -13.19 -7.78
CA ALA A 36 -13.60 -12.32 -7.29
C ALA A 36 -13.52 -11.00 -8.08
N ALA A 37 -13.68 -11.06 -9.41
CA ALA A 37 -13.73 -9.88 -10.28
C ALA A 37 -15.07 -9.11 -10.22
N ALA A 38 -16.16 -9.77 -9.83
CA ALA A 38 -17.51 -9.21 -9.71
C ALA A 38 -17.75 -8.49 -8.37
N GLN A 39 -16.83 -8.61 -7.40
CA GLN A 39 -16.70 -7.66 -6.30
C GLN A 39 -16.88 -6.26 -6.88
N PRO A 40 -17.78 -5.43 -6.31
CA PRO A 40 -18.23 -4.20 -6.96
C PRO A 40 -17.04 -3.27 -7.19
N GLY A 41 -16.45 -3.37 -8.38
CA GLY A 41 -15.39 -2.48 -8.80
C GLY A 41 -15.94 -1.07 -8.73
N ASN A 42 -15.12 -0.15 -8.22
CA ASN A 42 -15.42 1.28 -8.11
C ASN A 42 -16.07 1.89 -9.37
N ASN A 43 -15.87 1.28 -10.55
CA ASN A 43 -16.40 1.70 -11.85
C ASN A 43 -17.94 1.83 -11.89
N LYS A 44 -18.70 0.90 -11.30
CA LYS A 44 -20.19 0.98 -11.29
C LYS A 44 -20.69 2.10 -10.36
N VAL A 45 -20.04 2.29 -9.21
CA VAL A 45 -20.34 3.36 -8.25
C VAL A 45 -19.95 4.74 -8.79
N PHE A 46 -18.88 4.82 -9.59
CA PHE A 46 -18.38 6.07 -10.18
C PHE A 46 -19.36 6.65 -11.22
N SER A 47 -19.94 5.82 -12.08
CA SER A 47 -20.88 6.22 -13.15
C SER A 47 -22.13 6.97 -12.64
N ARG A 48 -22.67 6.57 -11.48
CA ARG A 48 -23.82 7.26 -10.86
C ARG A 48 -23.43 8.60 -10.23
N LYS A 49 -22.20 8.73 -9.70
CA LYS A 49 -21.70 9.95 -9.05
C LYS A 49 -21.22 11.01 -10.03
N THR A 50 -20.80 10.64 -11.24
CA THR A 50 -20.27 11.58 -12.25
C THR A 50 -21.34 12.34 -13.02
N LYS A 51 -22.61 11.91 -12.96
CA LYS A 51 -23.72 12.53 -13.69
C LYS A 51 -24.38 13.69 -12.95
N ALA A 52 -24.10 13.88 -11.66
CA ALA A 52 -24.60 15.00 -10.88
C ALA A 52 -23.58 16.14 -10.85
N ILE A 53 -24.02 17.38 -11.10
CA ILE A 53 -23.18 18.57 -10.94
C ILE A 53 -22.81 18.70 -9.47
N LYS A 54 -21.53 18.50 -9.15
CA LYS A 54 -21.03 18.56 -7.79
C LYS A 54 -20.71 20.00 -7.40
N ILE A 55 -21.58 20.61 -6.60
CA ILE A 55 -21.27 21.89 -5.93
C ILE A 55 -20.17 21.63 -4.88
N ILE A 56 -19.03 22.30 -5.02
CA ILE A 56 -17.87 22.15 -4.13
C ILE A 56 -17.75 23.41 -3.28
N LYS A 57 -17.64 23.24 -1.96
CA LYS A 57 -17.40 24.35 -1.02
C LYS A 57 -16.12 25.13 -1.38
N PRO A 58 -16.10 26.47 -1.26
CA PRO A 58 -14.93 27.30 -1.58
C PRO A 58 -13.68 26.90 -0.78
N GLU A 59 -13.85 26.56 0.51
CA GLU A 59 -12.77 26.07 1.40
C GLU A 59 -11.99 24.89 0.81
N LYS A 60 -12.67 23.97 0.09
CA LYS A 60 -12.02 22.79 -0.52
C LYS A 60 -11.07 23.18 -1.65
N PHE A 61 -11.31 24.31 -2.31
CA PHE A 61 -10.39 24.82 -3.33
C PHE A 61 -9.14 25.42 -2.67
N LEU A 62 -9.32 26.20 -1.60
CA LEU A 62 -8.22 26.80 -0.84
C LEU A 62 -7.35 25.73 -0.18
N SER A 63 -7.93 24.74 0.49
CA SER A 63 -7.18 23.65 1.13
C SER A 63 -6.41 22.79 0.11
N ARG A 64 -6.97 22.59 -1.09
CA ARG A 64 -6.28 21.88 -2.17
C ARG A 64 -5.14 22.70 -2.76
N ALA A 65 -5.35 24.00 -2.95
CA ALA A 65 -4.33 24.90 -3.47
C ALA A 65 -3.14 25.02 -2.52
N THR A 66 -3.40 25.24 -1.22
CA THR A 66 -2.37 25.27 -0.16
C THR A 66 -1.60 23.96 -0.08
N SER A 67 -2.29 22.80 -0.12
CA SER A 67 -1.64 21.49 -0.16
C SER A 67 -0.70 21.36 -1.36
N ARG A 68 -1.13 21.79 -2.57
CA ARG A 68 -0.29 21.77 -3.78
C ARG A 68 0.97 22.62 -3.61
N ILE A 69 0.83 23.84 -3.09
CA ILE A 69 1.94 24.77 -2.84
C ILE A 69 2.91 24.16 -1.83
N ASN A 70 2.41 23.59 -0.73
CA ASN A 70 3.24 22.96 0.30
C ASN A 70 4.01 21.75 -0.24
N HIS A 71 3.36 20.92 -1.08
CA HIS A 71 4.01 19.79 -1.74
C HIS A 71 5.10 20.23 -2.71
N GLU A 72 4.85 21.26 -3.51
CA GLU A 72 5.86 21.79 -4.45
C GLU A 72 7.04 22.42 -3.70
N ARG A 73 6.76 23.18 -2.64
CA ARG A 73 7.80 23.73 -1.76
C ARG A 73 8.64 22.62 -1.14
N ARG A 74 8.02 21.55 -0.67
CA ARG A 74 8.71 20.36 -0.13
C ARG A 74 9.55 19.68 -1.20
N PHE A 75 9.02 19.46 -2.40
CA PHE A 75 9.76 18.88 -3.52
C PHE A 75 11.01 19.68 -3.86
N LYS A 76 10.86 21.00 -4.02
CA LYS A 76 11.99 21.91 -4.26
C LYS A 76 13.00 21.86 -3.12
N ARG A 77 12.56 21.77 -1.86
CA ARG A 77 13.47 21.64 -0.69
C ARG A 77 14.24 20.33 -0.71
N VAL A 78 13.57 19.20 -0.94
CA VAL A 78 14.20 17.86 -1.02
C VAL A 78 15.22 17.82 -2.15
N ASN A 79 14.93 18.43 -3.30
CA ASN A 79 15.87 18.53 -4.41
C ASN A 79 17.00 19.55 -4.17
N LYS A 80 16.72 20.73 -3.63
CA LYS A 80 17.66 21.86 -3.49
C LYS A 80 18.60 21.74 -2.29
N LYS A 81 18.11 21.37 -1.10
CA LYS A 81 18.96 21.26 0.12
C LYS A 81 19.93 20.08 0.05
N GLY A 82 19.87 19.29 -1.01
CA GLY A 82 20.43 17.96 -1.06
C GLY A 82 19.66 17.06 -0.10
N MET A 83 19.52 15.80 -0.48
CA MET A 83 18.92 14.77 0.37
C MET A 83 19.70 14.56 1.70
N GLN A 84 20.90 15.14 1.82
CA GLN A 84 21.95 14.72 2.74
C GLN A 84 22.09 15.58 4.02
N LYS A 85 21.59 16.82 4.07
CA LYS A 85 21.79 17.64 5.30
C LYS A 85 20.97 17.16 6.52
N ARG A 86 19.96 16.31 6.32
CA ARG A 86 19.19 15.65 7.40
C ARG A 86 19.65 14.23 7.67
N ALA A 87 20.13 13.52 6.66
CA ALA A 87 20.60 12.16 6.80
C ALA A 87 22.09 12.20 7.09
N SER A 88 22.45 12.36 8.36
CA SER A 88 23.76 11.91 8.81
C SER A 88 23.95 10.46 8.33
N ASN A 89 25.11 10.14 7.76
CA ASN A 89 25.43 8.74 7.46
C ASN A 89 25.67 7.94 8.75
N SER A 90 25.83 8.61 9.89
CA SER A 90 25.82 8.02 11.22
C SER A 90 24.39 7.92 11.77
N LYS A 91 24.12 6.83 12.47
CA LYS A 91 22.90 6.64 13.25
C LYS A 91 22.95 7.60 14.45
N VAL A 92 22.27 8.74 14.34
CA VAL A 92 22.02 9.61 15.50
C VAL A 92 20.76 9.08 16.18
N VAL A 93 20.89 8.73 17.46
CA VAL A 93 19.76 8.41 18.34
C VAL A 93 19.48 9.71 19.08
N GLU A 94 18.39 10.38 18.72
CA GLU A 94 17.93 11.56 19.46
C GLU A 94 16.86 11.10 20.44
N ASP A 95 17.01 11.50 21.70
CA ASP A 95 16.03 11.24 22.74
C ASP A 95 14.94 12.31 22.63
N GLN A 96 13.74 11.89 22.23
CA GLN A 96 12.60 12.79 22.15
C GLN A 96 11.77 12.65 23.43
N ILE A 97 11.71 13.74 24.19
CA ILE A 97 10.81 13.86 25.35
C ILE A 97 9.39 14.04 24.80
N VAL A 98 8.52 13.07 25.04
CA VAL A 98 7.09 13.16 24.72
C VAL A 98 6.36 13.47 26.01
N THR A 99 5.83 14.68 26.14
CA THR A 99 4.89 15.04 27.19
C THR A 99 3.52 14.51 26.80
N VAL A 100 3.06 13.46 27.47
CA VAL A 100 1.68 12.97 27.35
C VAL A 100 0.82 13.89 28.22
N GLU A 101 0.01 14.75 27.61
CA GLU A 101 -1.02 15.46 28.36
C GLU A 101 -2.19 14.50 28.60
N GLU A 102 -2.46 14.21 29.87
CA GLU A 102 -3.53 13.35 30.34
C GLU A 102 -4.89 13.92 29.91
N GLY A 103 -5.47 13.33 28.87
CA GLY A 103 -6.73 13.82 28.33
C GLY A 103 -7.40 12.80 27.43
N ASP A 104 -7.53 11.55 27.87
CA ASP A 104 -8.54 10.60 27.38
C ASP A 104 -8.79 9.52 28.44
N GLU A 105 -9.68 9.85 29.37
CA GLU A 105 -10.22 8.95 30.39
C GLU A 105 -10.98 7.78 29.75
N ARG A 106 -10.34 6.61 29.59
CA ARG A 106 -11.01 5.27 29.61
C ARG A 106 -10.01 4.14 29.44
N THR A 107 -9.41 3.71 30.55
CA THR A 107 -9.45 2.32 31.04
C THR A 107 -8.74 2.28 32.39
N LEU A 108 -9.53 2.20 33.46
CA LEU A 108 -9.07 1.99 34.83
C LEU A 108 -8.71 0.51 35.02
N ALA A 109 -7.46 0.24 35.41
CA ALA A 109 -7.09 -0.54 36.60
C ALA A 109 -5.62 -1.02 36.50
N VAL A 110 -4.74 -0.45 37.33
CA VAL A 110 -4.00 -1.13 38.41
C VAL A 110 -2.66 -0.40 38.70
N ALA A 111 -2.52 -0.05 39.97
CA ALA A 111 -1.32 0.28 40.76
C ALA A 111 -0.77 1.73 40.68
N GLU A 112 -1.02 2.43 41.79
CA GLU A 112 -0.50 3.73 42.20
C GLU A 112 1.00 3.64 42.58
N GLY A 113 1.77 4.68 42.24
CA GLY A 113 3.14 4.88 42.70
C GLY A 113 3.97 5.79 41.79
N GLU A 114 3.96 7.09 42.10
CA GLU A 114 5.00 8.13 41.93
C GLU A 114 6.07 7.97 40.82
N GLU A 115 5.95 8.74 39.74
CA GLU A 115 6.84 9.81 39.25
C GLU A 115 6.24 10.31 37.91
N GLU A 116 6.25 11.63 37.65
CA GLU A 116 5.92 12.18 36.33
C GLU A 116 7.03 11.82 35.34
N ASP A 117 7.13 10.53 35.02
CA ASP A 117 8.18 9.96 34.21
C ASP A 117 7.92 10.30 32.76
N ALA A 118 8.53 11.40 32.32
CA ALA A 118 8.78 11.71 30.94
C ALA A 118 9.38 10.47 30.25
N THR A 119 8.54 9.67 29.60
CA THR A 119 8.96 8.43 28.97
C THR A 119 9.85 8.80 27.79
N THR A 120 11.15 8.65 27.97
CA THR A 120 12.14 8.96 26.94
C THR A 120 12.10 7.85 25.89
N ILE A 121 11.50 8.15 24.73
CA ILE A 121 11.47 7.21 23.60
C ILE A 121 12.69 7.52 22.71
N PRO A 122 13.68 6.62 22.62
CA PRO A 122 14.83 6.83 21.74
C PRO A 122 14.34 6.82 20.29
N ARG A 123 14.43 7.97 19.62
CA ARG A 123 14.01 8.11 18.23
C ARG A 123 15.22 7.92 17.33
N ALA A 124 15.43 6.70 16.87
CA ALA A 124 16.45 6.42 15.87
C ALA A 124 16.00 6.90 14.47
N ASN A 125 16.93 7.48 13.70
CA ASN A 125 16.76 7.62 12.26
C ASN A 125 16.54 6.23 11.63
N ASN A 126 15.32 6.02 11.15
CA ASN A 126 14.62 4.75 10.99
C ASN A 126 15.19 3.76 9.95
N SER A 127 16.28 4.09 9.24
CA SER A 127 16.84 3.19 8.22
C SER A 127 18.33 3.41 7.89
N VAL A 128 19.05 4.27 8.62
CA VAL A 128 20.46 4.55 8.29
C VAL A 128 21.31 3.32 8.61
N GLY A 129 21.96 2.75 7.59
CA GLY A 129 22.79 1.54 7.71
C GLY A 129 22.05 0.21 7.48
N ALA A 130 20.77 0.24 7.13
CA ALA A 130 20.04 -0.98 6.76
C ALA A 130 20.28 -1.35 5.28
N ASN A 131 20.34 -2.64 4.97
CA ASN A 131 20.46 -3.13 3.59
C ASN A 131 19.09 -3.25 2.89
N ILE A 132 18.05 -3.59 3.64
CA ILE A 132 16.68 -3.81 3.16
C ILE A 132 15.72 -3.01 4.02
N VAL A 133 14.70 -2.45 3.37
CA VAL A 133 13.62 -1.70 3.99
C VAL A 133 12.28 -2.20 3.46
N PHE A 134 11.30 -2.31 4.33
CA PHE A 134 9.92 -2.58 3.94
C PHE A 134 9.15 -1.25 3.91
N ALA A 135 8.49 -0.98 2.79
CA ALA A 135 7.75 0.27 2.56
C ALA A 135 6.27 -0.03 2.29
N ILE A 136 5.38 0.64 3.02
CA ILE A 136 3.93 0.47 2.93
C ILE A 136 3.27 1.81 2.63
N ARG A 137 2.33 1.83 1.69
CA ARG A 137 1.54 3.03 1.39
C ARG A 137 0.31 3.15 2.28
N ILE A 138 0.24 4.22 3.08
CA ILE A 138 -0.84 4.43 4.06
C ILE A 138 -1.94 5.39 3.54
N ARG A 139 -1.58 6.45 2.81
CA ARG A 139 -2.56 7.49 2.44
C ARG A 139 -3.35 7.18 1.16
N ASN A 140 -4.67 7.35 1.23
CA ASN A 140 -5.61 7.14 0.12
C ASN A 140 -5.93 8.40 -0.73
N GLU A 141 -5.15 9.48 -0.59
CA GLU A 141 -5.46 10.76 -1.24
C GLU A 141 -5.02 10.82 -2.72
N LYS A 142 -5.68 10.05 -3.59
CA LYS A 142 -5.31 9.97 -5.02
C LYS A 142 -5.28 11.32 -5.75
N ARG A 143 -6.10 12.29 -5.33
CA ARG A 143 -6.26 13.60 -6.00
C ARG A 143 -5.33 14.71 -5.45
N ALA A 144 -4.71 14.48 -4.29
CA ALA A 144 -3.77 15.41 -3.66
C ALA A 144 -2.30 15.06 -3.95
N ILE A 145 -2.02 13.84 -4.40
CA ILE A 145 -0.66 13.40 -4.75
C ILE A 145 -0.17 14.13 -6.01
N PRO A 146 0.99 14.82 -5.96
CA PRO A 146 1.58 15.45 -7.13
C PRO A 146 2.17 14.41 -8.10
N ALA A 147 2.27 14.75 -9.38
CA ALA A 147 2.60 13.79 -10.45
C ALA A 147 3.99 13.15 -10.30
N ASN A 148 4.99 13.92 -9.85
CA ASN A 148 6.34 13.45 -9.54
C ASN A 148 6.34 12.33 -8.48
N VAL A 149 5.58 12.49 -7.40
CA VAL A 149 5.44 11.49 -6.33
C VAL A 149 4.69 10.28 -6.85
N LYS A 150 3.62 10.48 -7.63
CA LYS A 150 2.88 9.36 -8.25
C LYS A 150 3.77 8.51 -9.17
N ARG A 151 4.66 9.16 -9.93
CA ARG A 151 5.67 8.49 -10.76
C ARG A 151 6.67 7.70 -9.89
N ALA A 152 7.15 8.28 -8.79
CA ALA A 152 8.04 7.59 -7.85
C ALA A 152 7.37 6.36 -7.21
N LEU A 153 6.14 6.49 -6.71
CA LEU A 153 5.34 5.37 -6.17
C LEU A 153 5.11 4.28 -7.21
N GLY A 154 4.85 4.66 -8.47
CA GLY A 154 4.71 3.73 -9.58
C GLY A 154 5.96 2.90 -9.85
N ARG A 155 7.16 3.50 -9.75
CA ARG A 155 8.45 2.80 -9.87
C ARG A 155 8.68 1.80 -8.73
N MET A 156 8.28 2.16 -7.51
CA MET A 156 8.34 1.28 -6.33
C MET A 156 7.20 0.26 -6.27
N ARG A 157 6.30 0.25 -7.27
CA ARG A 157 5.11 -0.63 -7.36
C ARG A 157 4.04 -0.42 -6.27
N LEU A 158 4.08 0.70 -5.54
CA LEU A 158 3.09 1.08 -4.50
C LEU A 158 1.90 1.84 -5.10
N ARG A 159 1.04 1.15 -5.84
CA ARG A 159 -0.06 1.75 -6.62
C ARG A 159 -1.32 1.94 -5.80
N ASN A 160 -1.67 0.95 -4.99
CA ASN A 160 -2.83 0.97 -4.11
C ASN A 160 -2.41 1.25 -2.66
N VAL A 161 -3.42 1.47 -1.83
CA VAL A 161 -3.24 1.69 -0.39
C VAL A 161 -3.10 0.33 0.28
N ASN A 162 -2.32 0.26 1.35
CA ASN A 162 -1.97 -0.97 2.07
C ASN A 162 -1.17 -1.98 1.24
N GLU A 163 -0.63 -1.56 0.10
CA GLU A 163 0.40 -2.33 -0.59
C GLU A 163 1.74 -2.11 0.09
N GLY A 164 2.47 -3.20 0.29
CA GLY A 164 3.82 -3.23 0.83
C GLY A 164 4.81 -3.81 -0.18
N VAL A 165 6.03 -3.25 -0.23
CA VAL A 165 7.12 -3.75 -1.09
C VAL A 165 8.43 -3.75 -0.30
N PHE A 166 9.18 -4.85 -0.40
CA PHE A 166 10.55 -4.91 0.08
C PHE A 166 11.49 -4.23 -0.93
N LEU A 167 12.28 -3.28 -0.45
CA LEU A 167 13.21 -2.50 -1.26
C LEU A 167 14.63 -2.66 -0.71
N ARG A 168 15.60 -2.80 -1.62
CA ARG A 168 17.00 -2.62 -1.26
C ARG A 168 17.25 -1.15 -0.93
N TYR A 169 17.94 -0.89 0.16
CA TYR A 169 18.19 0.47 0.64
C TYR A 169 19.50 1.02 0.04
N ASP A 170 19.40 1.44 -1.21
CA ASP A 170 20.46 2.08 -1.96
C ASP A 170 20.36 3.60 -1.85
N GLU A 171 21.38 4.32 -2.30
CA GLU A 171 21.34 5.78 -2.36
C GLU A 171 20.17 6.29 -3.23
N TYR A 172 19.84 5.58 -4.32
CA TYR A 172 18.74 5.93 -5.21
C TYR A 172 17.37 5.70 -4.57
N THR A 173 17.16 4.55 -3.94
CA THR A 173 15.87 4.24 -3.28
C THR A 173 15.66 5.11 -2.04
N ARG A 174 16.73 5.46 -1.32
CA ARG A 174 16.73 6.49 -0.26
C ARG A 174 16.20 7.84 -0.76
N LYS A 175 16.64 8.32 -1.93
CA LYS A 175 16.13 9.55 -2.60
C LYS A 175 14.62 9.45 -2.87
N GLY A 176 14.21 8.32 -3.42
CA GLY A 176 12.80 8.02 -3.67
C GLY A 176 11.96 8.04 -2.40
N LEU A 177 12.41 7.37 -1.34
CA LEU A 177 11.71 7.24 -0.06
C LEU A 177 11.51 8.59 0.65
N HIS A 178 12.53 9.46 0.70
CA HIS A 178 12.36 10.79 1.30
C HIS A 178 11.36 11.67 0.52
N LEU A 179 11.33 11.54 -0.80
CA LEU A 179 10.33 12.24 -1.61
C LEU A 179 8.91 11.76 -1.26
N VAL A 180 8.71 10.45 -1.15
CA VAL A 180 7.38 9.83 -0.93
C VAL A 180 6.97 9.68 0.55
N GLU A 181 7.85 10.01 1.49
CA GLU A 181 7.67 9.87 2.94
C GLU A 181 6.31 10.31 3.52
N PRO A 182 5.63 11.38 3.05
CA PRO A 182 4.31 11.73 3.59
C PRO A 182 3.23 10.68 3.27
N TRP A 183 3.41 9.90 2.20
CA TRP A 183 2.44 8.92 1.72
C TRP A 183 2.80 7.48 2.09
N VAL A 184 4.06 7.24 2.45
CA VAL A 184 4.63 5.91 2.67
C VAL A 184 5.35 5.89 4.00
N VAL A 185 5.07 4.88 4.81
CA VAL A 185 5.86 4.56 5.99
C VAL A 185 6.80 3.44 5.63
N TYR A 186 8.04 3.53 6.11
CA TYR A 186 9.05 2.53 5.83
C TYR A 186 9.96 2.31 7.05
N GLY A 187 10.51 1.11 7.15
CA GLY A 187 11.40 0.71 8.25
C GLY A 187 12.12 -0.59 7.96
N VAL A 188 13.02 -0.97 8.87
CA VAL A 188 13.75 -2.24 8.78
C VAL A 188 12.84 -3.37 9.25
N PRO A 189 12.54 -4.36 8.39
CA PRO A 189 11.69 -5.47 8.79
C PRO A 189 12.45 -6.47 9.67
N SER A 190 11.75 -7.14 10.58
CA SER A 190 12.30 -8.27 11.34
C SER A 190 12.30 -9.54 10.49
N LYS A 191 13.23 -10.47 10.75
CA LYS A 191 13.32 -11.75 10.02
C LYS A 191 12.01 -12.56 10.10
N VAL A 192 11.38 -12.57 11.29
CA VAL A 192 10.11 -13.26 11.54
C VAL A 192 8.98 -12.64 10.71
N CYS A 193 8.91 -11.30 10.67
CA CYS A 193 7.91 -10.59 9.87
C CYS A 193 8.08 -10.88 8.38
N CYS A 194 9.32 -10.85 7.86
CA CYS A 194 9.59 -11.20 6.47
C CYS A 194 9.12 -12.62 6.13
N PHE A 195 9.43 -13.59 7.00
CA PHE A 195 9.06 -14.98 6.79
C PHE A 195 7.54 -15.18 6.79
N SER A 196 6.84 -14.55 7.75
CA SER A 196 5.37 -14.61 7.84
C SER A 196 4.69 -14.07 6.58
N PHE A 197 5.17 -12.95 6.04
CA PHE A 197 4.56 -12.35 4.83
C PHE A 197 4.78 -13.20 3.58
N ILE A 198 5.94 -13.85 3.44
CA ILE A 198 6.26 -14.66 2.25
C ILE A 198 5.54 -16.02 2.31
N CYS A 199 5.48 -16.65 3.48
CA CYS A 199 4.88 -17.98 3.61
C CYS A 199 3.34 -17.97 3.60
N MET A 200 2.68 -16.87 3.97
CA MET A 200 1.21 -16.79 3.84
C MET A 200 0.74 -16.86 2.38
N ASP A 201 1.55 -16.42 1.41
CA ASP A 201 1.20 -16.52 -0.02
C ASP A 201 1.36 -17.94 -0.58
N PHE A 202 2.00 -18.87 0.16
CA PHE A 202 2.23 -20.26 -0.26
C PHE A 202 1.32 -21.29 0.44
N TYR A 203 0.50 -20.84 1.39
CA TYR A 203 -0.51 -21.64 2.07
C TYR A 203 -1.92 -21.24 1.58
N TRP A 204 -2.15 -21.38 0.28
CA TRP A 204 -3.50 -21.44 -0.31
C TRP A 204 -3.48 -22.24 -1.61
#